data_AF-A0A7K4BDI6-F1
#
_entry.id   AF-A0A7K4BDI6-F1
#
_cell.length_a   1.000
_cell.length_b   1.000
_cell.length_c   1.000
_cell.angle_alpha   90.00
_cell.angle_beta   90.00
_cell.angle_gamma   90.00
#
_symmetry.space_group_name_H-M   'P 1'
#
loop_
_entity.id
_entity.type
_entity.pdbx_description
1 polymer ?
#
loop_
_entity_poly.entity_id
_entity_poly.type
_entity_poly.pdbx_seq_one_letter_code
_entity_poly.pdbx_strand_id
1 'polypeptide(L)'
;MHRRPFISPILVDLVYQAVSGVSGVHFTQAVPCPVCSGMPVSHDIKKRRFSTVYVPNGEKHIYVFVKRFHCRDCGHLCYAKAPFYDKSRFGSPIVDLCISLSQNHTFSHAATIMNRMGIVINRGTVRKTAQTYTHHVDATDIFGLWLPDSILALSTLVTTTDSHFPLKGEDILSACKLFLE
;
A
#
# COMPACT_ATOMS: atom_id res chain seq x y z
N MET A 1 -4.89 32.53 -5.62
CA MET A 1 -5.24 31.64 -4.49
C MET A 1 -5.73 30.31 -5.04
N HIS A 2 -4.95 29.22 -4.94
CA HIS A 2 -5.52 27.89 -5.22
C HIS A 2 -6.46 27.51 -4.07
N ARG A 3 -7.75 27.37 -4.37
CA ARG A 3 -8.71 26.78 -3.43
C ARG A 3 -8.19 25.40 -3.05
N ARG A 4 -8.03 25.16 -1.76
CA ARG A 4 -7.68 23.84 -1.25
C ARG A 4 -8.79 22.86 -1.68
N PRO A 5 -8.44 21.68 -2.23
CA PRO A 5 -9.46 20.74 -2.67
C PRO A 5 -10.30 20.31 -1.45
N PHE A 6 -11.61 20.39 -1.60
CA PHE A 6 -12.54 19.82 -0.63
C PHE A 6 -12.54 18.31 -0.84
N ILE A 7 -12.24 17.56 0.21
CA ILE A 7 -12.29 16.11 0.22
C ILE A 7 -13.42 15.71 1.16
N SER A 8 -14.37 14.91 0.68
CA SER A 8 -15.48 14.43 1.50
C SER A 8 -14.95 13.66 2.71
N PRO A 9 -15.49 13.89 3.94
CA PRO A 9 -15.07 13.15 5.14
C PRO A 9 -15.15 11.63 4.97
N ILE A 10 -16.17 11.14 4.26
CA ILE A 10 -16.34 9.71 3.97
C ILE A 10 -15.13 9.16 3.21
N LEU A 11 -14.56 9.94 2.28
CA LEU A 11 -13.38 9.55 1.51
C LEU A 11 -12.13 9.51 2.38
N VAL A 12 -12.01 10.46 3.31
CA VAL A 12 -10.91 10.50 4.28
C VAL A 12 -10.97 9.27 5.17
N ASP A 13 -12.14 8.94 5.71
CA ASP A 13 -12.33 7.76 6.54
C ASP A 13 -12.07 6.48 5.75
N LEU A 14 -12.56 6.38 4.52
CA LEU A 14 -12.34 5.22 3.65
C LEU A 14 -10.84 4.95 3.46
N VAL A 15 -10.08 5.97 3.07
CA VAL A 15 -8.63 5.87 2.86
C VAL A 15 -7.92 5.58 4.18
N TYR A 16 -8.32 6.22 5.28
CA TYR A 16 -7.75 5.98 6.59
C TYR A 16 -7.94 4.54 7.05
N GLN A 17 -9.13 3.95 6.87
CA GLN A 17 -9.40 2.55 7.21
C GLN A 17 -8.58 1.59 6.36
N ALA A 18 -8.55 1.79 5.03
CA ALA A 18 -7.77 0.97 4.12
C ALA A 18 -6.28 0.93 4.49
N VAL A 19 -5.72 2.09 4.87
CA VAL A 19 -4.29 2.23 5.17
C VAL A 19 -3.95 1.85 6.60
N SER A 20 -4.76 2.24 7.59
CA SER A 20 -4.46 1.95 8.99
C SER A 20 -4.80 0.51 9.38
N GLY A 21 -5.80 -0.10 8.72
CA GLY A 21 -6.26 -1.46 9.02
C GLY A 21 -5.23 -2.55 8.75
N VAL A 22 -4.29 -2.32 7.81
CA VAL A 22 -3.20 -3.29 7.56
C VAL A 22 -2.09 -3.25 8.60
N SER A 23 -2.15 -2.32 9.56
CA SER A 23 -1.12 -2.16 10.58
C SER A 23 -0.92 -3.45 11.38
N GLY A 24 0.32 -3.91 11.45
CA GLY A 24 0.69 -5.08 12.23
C GLY A 24 0.49 -6.41 11.54
N VAL A 25 0.03 -6.45 10.28
CA VAL A 25 -0.17 -7.71 9.56
C VAL A 25 1.17 -8.36 9.20
N HIS A 26 1.20 -9.69 9.35
CA HIS A 26 2.34 -10.54 9.04
C HIS A 26 2.13 -11.25 7.69
N PHE A 27 3.13 -11.12 6.81
CA PHE A 27 3.24 -11.82 5.54
C PHE A 27 4.33 -12.89 5.69
N THR A 28 3.92 -14.15 5.88
CA THR A 28 4.82 -15.25 6.27
C THR A 28 4.88 -16.41 5.29
N GLN A 29 4.06 -16.40 4.24
CA GLN A 29 4.02 -17.48 3.27
C GLN A 29 5.32 -17.50 2.45
N ALA A 30 6.01 -18.63 2.50
CA ALA A 30 7.20 -18.86 1.69
C ALA A 30 6.81 -19.04 0.21
N VAL A 31 7.68 -18.57 -0.67
CA VAL A 31 7.61 -18.82 -2.11
C VAL A 31 8.92 -19.43 -2.58
N PRO A 32 8.92 -20.26 -3.65
CA PRO A 32 10.15 -20.76 -4.24
C PRO A 32 11.13 -19.61 -4.55
N CYS A 33 12.44 -19.90 -4.50
CA CYS A 33 13.44 -18.89 -4.82
C CYS A 33 13.18 -18.28 -6.21
N PRO A 34 13.10 -16.95 -6.36
CA PRO A 34 12.83 -16.33 -7.66
C PRO A 34 14.00 -16.46 -8.64
N VAL A 35 15.18 -16.90 -8.18
CA VAL A 35 16.40 -17.01 -9.00
C VAL A 35 16.63 -18.44 -9.51
N CYS A 36 16.43 -19.45 -8.67
CA CYS A 36 16.71 -20.85 -9.03
C CYS A 36 15.56 -21.82 -8.70
N SER A 37 14.41 -21.32 -8.26
CA SER A 37 13.26 -22.11 -7.79
C SER A 37 13.55 -23.04 -6.60
N GLY A 38 14.73 -22.92 -5.99
CA GLY A 38 15.19 -23.71 -4.85
C GLY A 38 14.41 -23.47 -3.56
N MET A 39 14.63 -24.34 -2.57
CA MET A 39 13.86 -24.36 -1.33
C MET A 39 14.19 -23.15 -0.43
N PRO A 40 13.19 -22.32 -0.05
CA PRO A 40 13.37 -21.22 0.89
C PRO A 40 13.46 -21.74 2.34
N VAL A 41 14.50 -21.32 3.06
CA VAL A 41 14.69 -21.61 4.49
C VAL A 41 14.42 -20.34 5.30
N SER A 42 13.63 -20.47 6.37
CA SER A 42 13.26 -19.36 7.24
C SER A 42 14.47 -18.58 7.74
N HIS A 43 14.48 -17.26 7.53
CA HIS A 43 15.41 -16.32 8.14
C HIS A 43 14.65 -15.52 9.22
N ASP A 44 14.63 -14.19 9.13
CA ASP A 44 14.01 -13.29 10.09
C ASP A 44 12.74 -12.61 9.53
N ILE A 45 12.15 -11.71 10.32
CA ILE A 45 11.00 -10.89 9.92
C ILE A 45 11.46 -9.44 9.77
N LYS A 46 11.23 -8.85 8.59
CA LYS A 46 11.53 -7.45 8.31
C LYS A 46 10.30 -6.59 8.54
N LYS A 47 10.40 -5.64 9.49
CA LYS A 47 9.43 -4.54 9.64
C LYS A 47 9.54 -3.59 8.44
N ARG A 48 8.46 -3.41 7.68
CA ARG A 48 8.40 -2.51 6.52
C ARG A 48 7.31 -1.47 6.73
N ARG A 49 7.63 -0.19 6.45
CA ARG A 49 6.65 0.88 6.50
C ARG A 49 5.74 0.79 5.27
N PHE A 50 4.44 0.64 5.49
CA PHE A 50 3.42 0.61 4.46
C PHE A 50 3.04 2.03 4.04
N SER A 51 2.75 2.89 5.02
CA SER A 51 2.44 4.32 4.83
C SER A 51 2.71 5.12 6.10
N THR A 52 2.51 6.43 6.03
CA THR A 52 2.41 7.32 7.20
C THR A 52 1.09 8.08 7.09
N VAL A 53 0.35 8.17 8.19
CA VAL A 53 -0.94 8.86 8.25
C VAL A 53 -0.92 9.99 9.28
N TYR A 54 -1.70 11.04 9.05
CA TYR A 54 -1.96 12.07 10.05
C TYR A 54 -2.92 11.53 11.12
N VAL A 55 -2.63 11.83 12.38
CA VAL A 55 -3.45 11.55 13.57
C VAL A 55 -3.53 12.82 14.42
N PRO A 56 -4.45 12.94 15.40
CA PRO A 56 -4.58 14.16 16.21
C PRO A 56 -3.26 14.63 16.86
N ASN A 57 -2.38 13.70 17.23
CA ASN A 57 -1.12 13.98 17.90
C ASN A 57 0.10 14.00 16.95
N GLY A 58 -0.10 14.16 15.64
CA GLY A 58 0.97 14.27 14.64
C GLY A 58 0.92 13.19 13.57
N GLU A 59 2.02 12.47 13.38
CA GLU A 59 2.14 11.45 12.34
C GLU A 59 2.23 10.04 12.95
N LYS A 60 1.55 9.08 12.33
CA LYS A 60 1.63 7.66 12.70
C LYS A 60 2.17 6.85 11.53
N HIS A 61 3.25 6.11 11.76
CA HIS A 61 3.75 5.15 10.78
C HIS A 61 2.95 3.85 10.85
N ILE A 62 2.45 3.43 9.69
CA ILE A 62 1.80 2.13 9.52
C ILE A 62 2.86 1.13 9.08
N TYR A 63 3.03 0.06 9.84
CA TYR A 63 4.01 -0.99 9.57
C TYR A 63 3.33 -2.32 9.30
N VAL A 64 3.94 -3.09 8.41
CA VAL A 64 3.66 -4.51 8.21
C VAL A 64 4.95 -5.31 8.39
N PHE A 65 4.80 -6.62 8.55
CA PHE A 65 5.92 -7.52 8.86
C PHE A 65 6.07 -8.55 7.75
N VAL A 66 7.20 -8.55 7.06
CA VAL A 66 7.45 -9.43 5.91
C VAL A 66 8.52 -10.44 6.27
N LYS A 67 8.18 -11.72 6.23
CA LYS A 67 9.13 -12.81 6.46
C LYS A 67 10.16 -12.85 5.35
N ARG A 68 11.42 -13.03 5.74
CA ARG A 68 12.56 -13.26 4.85
C ARG A 68 13.00 -14.71 4.94
N PHE A 69 13.56 -15.18 3.84
CA PHE A 69 14.08 -16.54 3.68
C PHE A 69 15.42 -16.47 2.95
N HIS A 70 16.29 -17.45 3.16
CA HIS A 70 17.44 -17.69 2.28
C HIS A 70 17.17 -18.93 1.45
N CYS A 71 17.49 -18.88 0.16
CA CYS A 71 17.47 -20.09 -0.65
C CYS A 71 18.58 -21.04 -0.20
N ARG A 72 18.24 -22.30 0.06
CA ARG A 72 19.21 -23.33 0.42
C ARG A 72 20.25 -23.58 -0.68
N ASP A 73 19.84 -23.44 -1.94
CA ASP A 73 20.62 -23.91 -3.08
C ASP A 73 21.56 -22.82 -3.63
N CYS A 74 21.10 -21.57 -3.69
CA CYS A 74 21.89 -20.45 -4.23
C CYS A 74 22.20 -19.33 -3.22
N GLY A 75 21.70 -19.42 -1.98
CA GLY A 75 21.91 -18.40 -0.94
C GLY A 75 21.15 -17.09 -1.15
N HIS A 76 20.31 -16.97 -2.18
CA HIS A 76 19.59 -15.73 -2.46
C HIS A 76 18.56 -15.38 -1.36
N LEU A 77 18.50 -14.11 -0.98
CA LEU A 77 17.55 -13.61 0.01
C LEU A 77 16.16 -13.42 -0.63
N CYS A 78 15.21 -14.26 -0.23
CA CYS A 78 13.83 -14.26 -0.70
C CYS A 78 12.91 -13.60 0.33
N TYR A 79 11.78 -13.06 -0.12
CA TYR A 79 10.79 -12.40 0.73
C TYR A 79 9.43 -13.10 0.55
N ALA A 80 8.64 -13.19 1.62
CA ALA A 80 7.23 -13.52 1.48
C ALA A 80 6.54 -12.48 0.56
N LYS A 81 5.54 -12.92 -0.21
CA LYS A 81 4.68 -12.00 -0.97
C LYS A 81 4.05 -11.00 0.01
N ALA A 82 4.14 -9.72 -0.33
CA ALA A 82 3.65 -8.61 0.50
C ALA A 82 3.19 -7.47 -0.42
N PRO A 83 2.30 -6.58 0.05
CA PRO A 83 1.64 -5.58 -0.79
C PRO A 83 2.56 -4.40 -1.14
N PHE A 84 3.65 -4.67 -1.86
CA PHE A 84 4.64 -3.71 -2.30
C PHE A 84 5.09 -4.07 -3.71
N TYR A 85 5.11 -3.09 -4.62
CA TYR A 85 5.85 -3.22 -5.87
C TYR A 85 7.36 -3.38 -5.62
N ASP A 86 8.08 -3.94 -6.60
CA ASP A 86 9.53 -4.08 -6.51
C ASP A 86 10.19 -2.74 -6.16
N LYS A 87 11.12 -2.76 -5.20
CA LYS A 87 11.85 -1.59 -4.67
C LYS A 87 10.96 -0.45 -4.14
N SER A 88 9.66 -0.68 -3.95
CA SER A 88 8.77 0.36 -3.42
C SER A 88 9.05 0.66 -1.95
N ARG A 89 9.04 1.96 -1.66
CA ARG A 89 9.11 2.51 -0.30
C ARG A 89 7.75 2.51 0.41
N PHE A 90 6.66 2.33 -0.34
CA PHE A 90 5.28 2.40 0.14
C PHE A 90 4.50 1.14 -0.28
N GLY A 91 3.43 0.85 0.45
CA GLY A 91 2.49 -0.17 0.05
C GLY A 91 1.93 0.10 -1.35
N SER A 92 1.61 -0.94 -2.11
CA SER A 92 1.08 -0.80 -3.47
C SER A 92 -0.13 0.13 -3.58
N PRO A 93 -1.11 0.14 -2.66
CA PRO A 93 -2.25 1.07 -2.78
C PRO A 93 -1.85 2.55 -2.66
N ILE A 94 -0.76 2.85 -1.94
CA ILE A 94 -0.23 4.23 -1.86
C ILE A 94 0.50 4.60 -3.17
N VAL A 95 1.17 3.64 -3.80
CA VAL A 95 1.76 3.81 -5.13
C VAL A 95 0.66 4.04 -6.15
N ASP A 96 -0.40 3.24 -6.12
CA ASP A 96 -1.55 3.36 -7.01
C ASP A 96 -2.26 4.70 -6.86
N LEU A 97 -2.41 5.22 -5.64
CA LEU A 97 -2.92 6.57 -5.39
C LEU A 97 -2.02 7.64 -6.02
N CYS A 98 -0.70 7.48 -5.96
CA CYS A 98 0.21 8.42 -6.62
C CYS A 98 0.01 8.40 -8.14
N ILE A 99 -0.16 7.21 -8.74
CA ILE A 99 -0.34 7.05 -10.19
C ILE A 99 -1.68 7.63 -10.62
N SER A 100 -2.79 7.11 -10.08
CA SER A 100 -4.17 7.49 -10.44
C SER A 100 -4.41 9.00 -10.32
N LEU A 101 -4.06 9.61 -9.18
CA LEU A 101 -4.25 11.05 -9.00
C LEU A 101 -3.36 11.88 -9.93
N SER A 102 -2.16 11.39 -10.30
CA SER A 102 -1.25 12.12 -11.19
C SER A 102 -1.67 12.09 -12.66
N GLN A 103 -2.65 11.26 -13.04
CA GLN A 103 -3.19 11.25 -14.41
C GLN A 103 -3.99 12.53 -14.70
N ASN A 104 -4.73 13.03 -13.70
CA ASN A 104 -5.62 14.18 -13.85
C ASN A 104 -5.19 15.41 -13.04
N HIS A 105 -4.10 15.31 -12.28
CA HIS A 105 -3.61 16.38 -11.43
C HIS A 105 -2.09 16.53 -11.51
N THR A 106 -1.62 17.77 -11.34
CA THR A 106 -0.18 18.01 -11.14
C THR A 106 0.30 17.28 -9.89
N PHE A 107 1.57 16.88 -9.84
CA PHE A 107 2.15 16.20 -8.66
C PHE A 107 1.99 16.99 -7.35
N SER A 108 1.95 18.33 -7.43
CA SER A 108 1.69 19.19 -6.27
C SER A 108 0.26 19.06 -5.78
N HIS A 109 -0.70 19.02 -6.72
CA HIS A 109 -2.11 18.89 -6.41
C HIS A 109 -2.45 17.48 -5.92
N ALA A 110 -1.93 16.44 -6.56
CA ALA A 110 -2.05 15.05 -6.11
C ALA A 110 -1.52 14.88 -4.66
N ALA A 111 -0.34 15.42 -4.34
CA ALA A 111 0.18 15.41 -2.97
C ALA A 111 -0.75 16.15 -2.00
N THR A 112 -1.33 17.28 -2.41
CA THR A 112 -2.28 18.03 -1.56
C THR A 112 -3.54 17.22 -1.29
N ILE A 113 -4.07 16.52 -2.30
CA ILE A 113 -5.23 15.62 -2.17
C ILE A 113 -4.91 14.47 -1.21
N MET A 114 -3.77 13.79 -1.39
CA MET A 114 -3.37 12.68 -0.50
C MET A 114 -3.19 13.14 0.95
N ASN A 115 -2.58 14.31 1.19
CA ASN A 115 -2.47 14.88 2.53
C ASN A 115 -3.84 15.19 3.14
N ARG A 116 -4.81 15.64 2.33
CA ARG A 116 -6.20 15.89 2.78
C ARG A 116 -6.95 14.60 3.08
N MET A 117 -6.62 13.50 2.41
CA MET A 117 -7.07 12.14 2.76
C MET A 117 -6.35 11.56 3.98
N GLY A 118 -5.46 12.32 4.63
CA GLY A 118 -4.74 11.89 5.83
C GLY A 118 -3.44 11.14 5.56
N ILE A 119 -2.94 11.07 4.32
CA ILE A 119 -1.67 10.40 3.99
C ILE A 119 -0.52 11.42 3.98
N VAL A 120 0.50 11.20 4.81
CA VAL A 120 1.67 12.07 4.87
C VAL A 120 2.57 11.82 3.67
N ILE A 121 2.54 12.73 2.70
CA ILE A 121 3.36 12.62 1.48
C ILE A 121 3.67 13.99 0.88
N ASN A 122 4.85 14.13 0.29
CA ASN A 122 5.25 15.37 -0.39
C ASN A 122 5.24 15.22 -1.91
N ARG A 123 5.21 16.36 -2.61
CA ARG A 123 5.24 16.47 -4.08
C ARG A 123 6.39 15.66 -4.71
N GLY A 124 7.60 15.74 -4.14
CA GLY A 124 8.78 15.07 -4.69
C GLY A 124 8.64 13.56 -4.67
N THR A 125 8.07 13.03 -3.58
CA THR A 125 7.73 11.62 -3.44
C THR A 125 6.65 11.21 -4.44
N VAL A 126 5.54 11.94 -4.56
CA VAL A 126 4.48 11.63 -5.54
C VAL A 126 5.05 11.59 -6.96
N ARG A 127 5.80 12.63 -7.36
CA ARG A 127 6.46 12.69 -8.67
C ARG A 127 7.36 11.47 -8.90
N LYS A 128 8.27 11.18 -7.97
CA LYS A 128 9.21 10.07 -8.13
C LYS A 128 8.47 8.73 -8.24
N THR A 129 7.47 8.51 -7.39
CA THR A 129 6.67 7.28 -7.38
C THR A 129 5.91 7.12 -8.71
N ALA A 130 5.13 8.11 -9.12
CA ALA A 130 4.32 8.04 -10.35
C ALA A 130 5.16 7.98 -11.64
N GLN A 131 6.42 8.43 -11.60
CA GLN A 131 7.35 8.29 -12.74
C GLN A 131 8.10 6.95 -12.73
N THR A 132 8.28 6.33 -11.57
CA THR A 132 8.98 5.05 -11.42
C THR A 132 8.05 3.87 -11.74
N TYR A 133 6.79 3.96 -11.32
CA TYR A 133 5.78 2.93 -11.54
C TYR A 133 4.79 3.44 -12.57
N THR A 134 4.68 2.72 -13.68
CA THR A 134 3.86 3.12 -14.86
C THR A 134 2.86 2.03 -15.25
N HIS A 135 2.59 1.09 -14.35
CA HIS A 135 1.56 0.07 -14.56
C HIS A 135 0.16 0.68 -14.62
N HIS A 136 -0.75 -0.05 -15.25
CA HIS A 136 -2.16 0.31 -15.25
C HIS A 136 -2.74 0.17 -13.84
N VAL A 137 -3.50 1.17 -13.40
CA VAL A 137 -4.19 1.17 -12.11
C VAL A 137 -5.69 1.21 -12.39
N ASP A 138 -6.39 0.14 -12.01
CA ASP A 138 -7.85 0.15 -11.97
C ASP A 138 -8.30 1.13 -10.88
N ALA A 139 -9.07 2.14 -11.27
CA ALA A 139 -9.56 3.17 -10.37
C ALA A 139 -11.00 3.54 -10.68
N THR A 140 -11.73 3.86 -9.62
CA THR A 140 -13.12 4.30 -9.67
C THR A 140 -13.21 5.78 -9.31
N ASP A 141 -13.98 6.55 -10.08
CA ASP A 141 -14.26 7.95 -9.76
C ASP A 141 -15.24 8.02 -8.57
N ILE A 142 -14.77 8.57 -7.46
CA ILE A 142 -15.57 8.86 -6.27
C ILE A 142 -15.47 10.35 -5.95
N PHE A 143 -16.55 11.08 -6.17
CA PHE A 143 -16.64 12.53 -5.96
C PHE A 143 -15.62 13.35 -6.79
N GLY A 144 -15.29 12.93 -8.02
CA GLY A 144 -14.33 13.59 -8.90
C GLY A 144 -12.87 13.19 -8.62
N LEU A 145 -12.65 12.14 -7.84
CA LEU A 145 -11.33 11.63 -7.46
C LEU A 145 -11.22 10.16 -7.85
N TRP A 146 -10.23 9.86 -8.69
CA TRP A 146 -9.93 8.50 -9.14
C TRP A 146 -9.22 7.74 -8.02
N LEU A 147 -9.97 6.95 -7.25
CA LEU A 147 -9.44 6.10 -6.20
C LEU A 147 -9.12 4.71 -6.74
N PRO A 148 -7.92 4.16 -6.46
CA PRO A 148 -7.59 2.79 -6.81
C PRO A 148 -8.56 1.79 -6.19
N ASP A 149 -8.94 0.77 -6.97
CA ASP A 149 -9.79 -0.32 -6.48
C ASP A 149 -9.17 -1.02 -5.27
N SER A 150 -7.84 -1.08 -5.18
CA SER A 150 -7.11 -1.65 -4.04
C SER A 150 -7.40 -0.90 -2.73
N ILE A 151 -7.63 0.41 -2.77
CA ILE A 151 -8.04 1.21 -1.60
C ILE A 151 -9.47 0.87 -1.21
N LEU A 152 -10.38 0.75 -2.18
CA LEU A 152 -11.78 0.40 -1.93
C LEU A 152 -11.89 -1.00 -1.32
N ALA A 153 -11.25 -1.98 -1.95
CA ALA A 153 -11.24 -3.36 -1.50
C ALA A 153 -10.64 -3.52 -0.10
N LEU A 154 -9.54 -2.82 0.21
CA LEU A 154 -8.96 -2.83 1.56
C LEU A 154 -9.87 -2.19 2.59
N SER A 155 -10.53 -1.07 2.25
CA SER A 155 -11.47 -0.42 3.17
C SER A 155 -12.64 -1.35 3.50
N THR A 156 -13.21 -2.00 2.50
CA THR A 156 -14.28 -2.99 2.68
C THR A 156 -13.80 -4.19 3.49
N LEU A 157 -12.61 -4.74 3.19
CA LEU A 157 -12.04 -5.86 3.93
C LEU A 157 -11.87 -5.51 5.42
N VAL A 158 -11.25 -4.37 5.72
CA VAL A 158 -11.00 -3.92 7.10
C VAL A 158 -12.31 -3.66 7.86
N THR A 159 -13.32 -3.10 7.21
CA THR A 159 -14.60 -2.75 7.87
C THR A 159 -15.53 -3.93 8.07
N THR A 160 -15.42 -4.97 7.23
CA THR A 160 -16.27 -6.18 7.32
C THR A 160 -15.63 -7.32 8.10
N THR A 161 -14.31 -7.29 8.30
CA THR A 161 -13.62 -8.29 9.10
C THR A 161 -14.01 -8.14 10.57
N ASP A 162 -14.46 -9.24 11.17
CA ASP A 162 -14.77 -9.29 12.60
C ASP A 162 -13.51 -8.98 13.40
N SER A 163 -13.63 -8.03 14.33
CA SER A 163 -12.59 -7.61 15.26
C SER A 163 -11.96 -8.74 16.09
N HIS A 164 -12.65 -9.88 16.22
CA HIS A 164 -12.12 -11.07 16.90
C HIS A 164 -11.09 -11.84 16.09
N PHE A 165 -11.06 -11.67 14.76
CA PHE A 165 -10.13 -12.38 13.87
C PHE A 165 -9.10 -11.42 13.26
N PRO A 166 -7.79 -11.70 13.38
CA PRO A 166 -6.78 -10.85 12.77
C PRO A 166 -6.85 -10.94 11.24
N LEU A 167 -6.71 -9.80 10.57
CA LEU A 167 -6.55 -9.74 9.12
C LEU A 167 -5.36 -10.59 8.66
N LYS A 168 -5.59 -11.47 7.70
CA LYS A 168 -4.54 -12.31 7.14
C LYS A 168 -3.84 -11.59 6.00
N GLY A 169 -2.55 -11.90 5.82
CA GLY A 169 -1.77 -11.35 4.71
C GLY A 169 -2.32 -11.74 3.34
N GLU A 170 -2.91 -12.94 3.20
CA GLU A 170 -3.53 -13.41 1.96
C GLU A 170 -4.72 -12.53 1.54
N ASP A 171 -5.60 -12.15 2.47
CA ASP A 171 -6.76 -11.30 2.18
C ASP A 171 -6.33 -9.90 1.70
N ILE A 172 -5.28 -9.35 2.32
CA ILE A 172 -4.72 -8.05 1.92
C ILE A 172 -4.07 -8.11 0.54
N LEU A 173 -3.34 -9.18 0.23
CA LEU A 173 -2.76 -9.37 -1.11
C LEU A 173 -3.85 -9.47 -2.18
N SER A 174 -4.99 -10.09 -1.86
CA SER A 174 -6.15 -10.25 -2.75
C SER A 174 -6.79 -8.90 -3.01
N ALA A 175 -7.03 -8.13 -1.96
CA ALA A 175 -7.54 -6.77 -2.07
C ALA A 175 -6.59 -5.86 -2.88
N CYS A 176 -5.28 -6.06 -2.77
CA CYS A 176 -4.28 -5.29 -3.53
C CYS A 176 -4.07 -5.78 -4.97
N LYS A 177 -4.78 -6.83 -5.42
CA LYS A 177 -4.61 -7.46 -6.75
C LYS A 177 -3.17 -7.89 -7.06
N LEU A 178 -2.36 -8.20 -6.04
CA LEU A 178 -0.95 -8.60 -6.21
C LEU A 178 -0.75 -10.14 -6.32
N PHE A 179 -1.82 -10.86 -6.63
CA PHE A 179 -1.78 -12.30 -6.94
C PHE A 179 -1.64 -12.62 -8.42
N LEU A 180 -1.73 -11.61 -9.29
CA LEU A 180 -1.70 -11.80 -10.74
C LEU A 180 -0.27 -11.60 -11.27
N GLU A 181 0.55 -12.63 -11.09
CA GLU A 181 1.69 -13.04 -11.92
C GLU A 181 2.23 -14.38 -11.41
#